data_AF-A0A0R3SLV7-F1
#
_entry.id   AF-A0A0R3SLV7-F1
#
_cell.length_a   1.000
_cell.length_b   1.000
_cell.length_c   1.000
_cell.angle_alpha   90.00
_cell.angle_beta   90.00
_cell.angle_gamma   90.00
#
_symmetry.space_group_name_H-M   'P 1'
#
loop_
_entity.id
_entity.type
_entity.pdbx_description
1 polymer ?
#
loop_
_entity_poly.entity_id
_entity_poly.type
_entity_poly.pdbx_seq_one_letter_code
_entity_poly.pdbx_strand_id
1 'polypeptide(L)'
;MINSIPLMSFSLFPFNQNSLGGDGYHRLTKGQIRLGLMYVPQSEDQGELQIHIQNATDLNVPLGASGGGENKNVVNPFVKTYLLPERPKESKRKTTIIKKTNNPTWGQTLVYKGIAKTQLPSIGVEVIIWDATKIGHHEYLGGCNLNAGSRSGYGMDATGTERSLWVEMMSKPNTLVEGNVPLRSTMD
;
A
#
# COMPACT_ATOMS: atom_id res chain seq x y z
N MET A 1 -55.51 5.97 -40.54
CA MET A 1 -56.40 5.75 -39.39
C MET A 1 -55.90 4.52 -38.64
N ILE A 2 -55.12 4.75 -37.57
CA ILE A 2 -55.44 4.37 -36.18
C ILE A 2 -56.01 2.96 -36.02
N ASN A 3 -55.24 2.06 -35.39
CA ASN A 3 -55.69 1.48 -34.13
C ASN A 3 -54.53 1.03 -33.25
N SER A 4 -54.66 1.48 -32.01
CA SER A 4 -53.74 1.41 -30.89
C SER A 4 -53.64 -0.02 -30.35
N ILE A 5 -52.44 -0.49 -30.03
CA ILE A 5 -52.24 -1.70 -29.19
C ILE A 5 -52.08 -1.23 -27.74
N PRO A 6 -52.78 -1.85 -26.76
CA PRO A 6 -52.90 -1.34 -25.40
C PRO A 6 -51.66 -1.65 -24.55
N LEU A 7 -51.37 -0.71 -23.65
CA LEU A 7 -50.49 -0.88 -22.48
C LEU A 7 -51.10 -1.92 -21.53
N MET A 8 -50.32 -2.97 -21.20
CA MET A 8 -50.54 -3.73 -19.97
C MET A 8 -49.30 -3.62 -19.08
N SER A 9 -49.46 -2.74 -18.08
CA SER A 9 -48.96 -2.81 -16.71
C SER A 9 -47.77 -3.74 -16.45
N PHE A 10 -46.56 -3.20 -16.47
CA PHE A 10 -45.49 -3.72 -15.62
C PHE A 10 -45.80 -3.28 -14.19
N SER A 11 -46.20 -4.24 -13.36
CA SER A 11 -46.25 -4.06 -11.91
C SER A 11 -44.88 -3.63 -11.41
N LEU A 12 -44.83 -2.43 -10.81
CA LEU A 12 -43.73 -1.99 -9.96
C LEU A 12 -43.57 -3.01 -8.83
N PHE A 13 -42.57 -3.87 -8.93
CA PHE A 13 -42.06 -4.56 -7.76
C PHE A 13 -41.43 -3.51 -6.84
N PRO A 14 -41.77 -3.47 -5.55
CA PRO A 14 -41.12 -2.57 -4.62
C PRO A 14 -39.63 -2.88 -4.58
N PHE A 15 -38.82 -1.83 -4.73
CA PHE A 15 -37.38 -1.84 -4.50
C PHE A 15 -37.14 -2.39 -3.09
N ASN A 16 -36.74 -3.66 -3.00
CA ASN A 16 -36.35 -4.26 -1.74
C ASN A 16 -35.01 -3.65 -1.33
N GLN A 17 -35.07 -2.72 -0.38
CA GLN A 17 -33.92 -1.97 0.13
C GLN A 17 -33.04 -2.77 1.10
N ASN A 18 -33.09 -4.11 1.05
CA ASN A 18 -32.29 -4.97 1.91
C ASN A 18 -31.14 -5.60 1.12
N SER A 19 -30.11 -4.81 0.83
CA SER A 19 -28.74 -5.33 0.59
C SER A 19 -27.71 -4.19 0.65
N LEU A 20 -27.62 -3.50 1.78
CA LEU A 20 -26.44 -2.69 2.13
C LEU A 20 -26.16 -2.85 3.63
N GLY A 21 -25.81 -4.07 4.02
CA GLY A 21 -25.20 -4.37 5.31
C GLY A 21 -23.87 -5.06 5.06
N GLY A 22 -22.96 -4.37 4.38
CA GLY A 22 -21.61 -4.86 4.14
C GLY A 22 -20.89 -5.06 5.45
N ASP A 23 -20.29 -6.24 5.59
CA ASP A 23 -19.55 -6.72 6.74
C ASP A 23 -18.57 -5.68 7.29
N GLY A 24 -18.44 -5.64 8.62
CA GLY A 24 -17.74 -4.64 9.41
C GLY A 24 -16.23 -4.54 9.21
N TYR A 25 -15.74 -4.36 7.98
CA TYR A 25 -14.41 -3.84 7.72
C TYR A 25 -14.35 -2.39 8.23
N HIS A 26 -13.89 -2.24 9.45
CA HIS A 26 -13.55 -0.94 10.01
C HIS A 26 -12.48 -0.32 9.09
N ARG A 27 -12.84 0.79 8.45
CA ARG A 27 -11.97 1.54 7.53
C ARG A 27 -10.76 2.09 8.29
N LEU A 28 -9.60 1.47 8.09
CA LEU A 28 -8.26 1.87 8.53
C LEU A 28 -7.57 2.65 7.40
N THR A 29 -6.74 3.69 7.51
CA THR A 29 -6.13 4.51 8.58
C THR A 29 -5.94 5.94 8.01
N LYS A 30 -5.81 6.99 8.85
CA LYS A 30 -5.35 8.33 8.41
C LYS A 30 -3.82 8.45 8.36
N GLY A 31 -3.11 7.33 8.53
CA GLY A 31 -1.67 7.30 8.73
C GLY A 31 -0.89 7.62 7.46
N GLN A 32 0.38 7.96 7.66
CA GLN A 32 1.32 8.18 6.58
C GLN A 32 2.65 7.52 6.92
N ILE A 33 3.37 7.09 5.88
CA ILE A 33 4.73 6.60 5.97
C ILE A 33 5.68 7.61 5.35
N ARG A 34 6.76 7.93 6.07
CA ARG A 34 7.90 8.66 5.52
C ARG A 34 8.95 7.66 5.03
N LEU A 35 9.31 7.77 3.77
CA LEU A 35 10.30 6.91 3.15
C LEU A 35 11.11 7.66 2.09
N GLY A 36 12.23 7.08 1.70
CA GLY A 36 13.06 7.54 0.60
C GLY A 36 13.31 6.47 -0.44
N LEU A 37 13.51 6.90 -1.68
CA LEU A 37 13.87 6.08 -2.83
C LEU A 37 15.21 6.55 -3.40
N MET A 38 16.09 5.60 -3.68
CA MET A 38 17.35 5.86 -4.38
C MET A 38 17.64 4.73 -5.34
N TYR A 39 17.98 5.08 -6.58
CA TYR A 39 18.52 4.12 -7.53
C TYR A 39 20.03 4.36 -7.69
N VAL A 40 20.83 3.31 -7.48
CA VAL A 40 22.29 3.34 -7.58
C VAL A 40 22.70 2.47 -8.78
N PRO A 41 23.04 3.07 -9.94
CA PRO A 41 23.56 2.31 -11.07
C PRO A 41 24.88 1.64 -10.71
N GLN A 42 25.07 0.38 -11.11
CA GLN A 42 26.33 -0.37 -10.93
C GLN A 42 27.01 -0.66 -12.27
N SER A 43 26.22 -0.95 -13.31
CA SER A 43 26.64 -1.11 -14.69
C SER A 43 25.50 -0.69 -15.64
N GLU A 44 25.67 -0.90 -16.95
CA GLU A 44 24.63 -0.58 -17.94
C GLU A 44 23.34 -1.38 -17.70
N ASP A 45 23.47 -2.66 -17.32
CA ASP A 45 22.36 -3.60 -17.12
C ASP A 45 22.13 -3.98 -15.65
N GLN A 46 22.84 -3.37 -14.70
CA GLN A 46 22.69 -3.67 -13.27
C GLN A 46 22.71 -2.43 -12.40
N GLY A 47 21.89 -2.45 -11.35
CA GLY A 47 21.87 -1.43 -10.32
C GLY A 47 21.13 -1.91 -9.08
N GLU A 48 21.10 -1.04 -8.09
CA GLU A 48 20.40 -1.25 -6.83
C GLU A 48 19.27 -0.25 -6.66
N LEU A 49 18.07 -0.76 -6.42
CA LEU A 49 16.95 0.03 -5.94
C LEU A 49 16.91 -0.07 -4.42
N GLN A 50 17.08 1.07 -3.75
CA GLN A 50 17.11 1.19 -2.30
C GLN A 50 15.85 1.89 -1.79
N ILE A 51 15.18 1.26 -0.82
CA ILE A 51 13.96 1.75 -0.18
C ILE A 51 14.30 2.07 1.27
N HIS A 52 14.41 3.35 1.59
CA HIS A 52 14.78 3.83 2.92
C HIS A 52 13.52 4.06 3.77
N ILE A 53 13.20 3.10 4.64
CA ILE A 53 12.03 3.13 5.53
C ILE A 53 12.36 3.92 6.79
N GLN A 54 11.79 5.12 6.94
CA GLN A 54 12.12 6.02 8.05
C GLN A 54 11.18 5.81 9.24
N ASN A 55 9.95 6.30 9.12
CA ASN A 55 8.96 6.27 10.18
C ASN A 55 7.55 6.25 9.61
N ALA A 56 6.59 5.89 10.43
CA ALA A 56 5.17 6.07 10.14
C ALA A 56 4.50 6.79 11.30
N THR A 57 3.38 7.44 11.01
CA THR A 57 2.59 8.17 12.01
C THR A 57 1.12 7.80 11.89
N ASP A 58 0.40 7.94 12.99
CA ASP A 58 -1.06 7.74 13.06
C ASP A 58 -1.53 6.36 12.58
N LEU A 59 -0.80 5.29 12.95
CA LEU A 59 -1.19 3.89 12.68
C LEU A 59 -2.39 3.41 13.52
N ASN A 60 -3.22 4.31 14.04
CA ASN A 60 -4.34 3.97 14.91
C ASN A 60 -5.37 3.11 14.18
N VAL A 61 -5.70 1.97 14.79
CA VAL A 61 -6.82 1.09 14.44
C VAL A 61 -8.00 1.46 15.35
N PRO A 62 -9.23 1.69 14.84
CA PRO A 62 -10.36 1.97 15.71
C PRO A 62 -10.62 0.81 16.68
N LEU A 63 -10.92 1.18 17.94
CA LEU A 63 -11.32 0.29 19.02
C LEU A 63 -12.48 -0.63 18.56
N GLY A 64 -12.35 -1.94 18.79
CA GLY A 64 -13.41 -2.93 18.53
C GLY A 64 -12.99 -4.17 17.74
N ALA A 65 -11.86 -4.14 17.02
CA ALA A 65 -11.34 -5.31 16.30
C ALA A 65 -10.63 -6.32 17.24
N SER A 66 -10.04 -5.83 18.33
CA SER A 66 -9.45 -6.67 19.38
C SER A 66 -10.37 -6.58 20.60
N GLY A 67 -11.22 -7.58 20.80
CA GLY A 67 -12.09 -7.65 21.97
C GLY A 67 -11.29 -7.63 23.27
N GLY A 68 -11.24 -6.48 23.96
CA GLY A 68 -10.73 -6.40 25.33
C GLY A 68 -10.14 -5.06 25.74
N GLY A 69 -10.96 -4.24 26.44
CA GLY A 69 -10.50 -3.31 27.47
C GLY A 69 -9.95 -1.96 27.01
N GLU A 70 -10.23 -0.93 27.82
CA GLU A 70 -9.99 0.51 27.61
C GLU A 70 -8.50 0.94 27.55
N ASN A 71 -7.58 0.02 27.27
CA ASN A 71 -6.15 0.28 27.19
C ASN A 71 -5.65 0.26 25.75
N LYS A 72 -5.58 1.47 25.17
CA LYS A 72 -4.76 1.92 24.02
C LYS A 72 -4.43 0.85 22.98
N ASN A 73 -5.05 1.01 21.83
CA ASN A 73 -4.81 0.38 20.55
C ASN A 73 -3.36 0.61 20.05
N VAL A 74 -2.38 -0.06 20.66
CA VAL A 74 -0.95 0.10 20.35
C VAL A 74 -0.46 -1.13 19.57
N VAL A 75 0.07 -0.88 18.37
CA VAL A 75 0.53 -1.92 17.44
C VAL A 75 2.02 -2.24 17.62
N ASN A 76 2.48 -3.35 17.02
CA ASN A 76 3.88 -3.75 16.92
C ASN A 76 4.33 -3.71 15.45
N PRO A 77 4.55 -2.51 14.88
CA PRO A 77 4.58 -2.38 13.44
C PRO A 77 5.92 -2.80 12.83
N PHE A 78 5.83 -3.40 11.65
CA PHE A 78 6.95 -3.67 10.76
C PHE A 78 6.52 -3.53 9.31
N VAL A 79 7.49 -3.23 8.43
CA VAL A 79 7.24 -3.05 7.01
C VAL A 79 7.66 -4.31 6.26
N LYS A 80 6.85 -4.73 5.28
CA LYS A 80 7.22 -5.67 4.22
C LYS A 80 7.21 -4.94 2.89
N THR A 81 8.14 -5.27 2.01
CA THR A 81 8.14 -4.77 0.64
C THR A 81 8.26 -5.91 -0.37
N TYR A 82 7.67 -5.73 -1.54
CA TYR A 82 7.68 -6.68 -2.66
C TYR A 82 7.92 -5.95 -3.97
N LEU A 83 8.62 -6.59 -4.92
CA LEU A 83 8.73 -6.06 -6.28
C LEU A 83 7.42 -6.26 -7.04
N LEU A 84 6.97 -5.23 -7.73
CA LEU A 84 5.81 -5.24 -8.62
C LEU A 84 6.24 -5.29 -10.08
N PRO A 85 5.40 -5.79 -11.00
CA PRO A 85 4.02 -6.28 -10.77
C PRO A 85 3.92 -7.74 -10.28
N GLU A 86 4.99 -8.52 -10.43
CA GLU A 86 4.95 -9.99 -10.26
C GLU A 86 4.82 -10.44 -8.80
N ARG A 87 5.25 -9.60 -7.84
CA ARG A 87 5.21 -9.87 -6.39
C ARG A 87 5.80 -11.25 -5.99
N PRO A 88 6.97 -11.67 -6.52
CA PRO A 88 7.53 -12.98 -6.20
C PRO A 88 7.92 -13.04 -4.72
N LYS A 89 7.78 -14.21 -4.10
CA LYS A 89 8.02 -14.39 -2.65
C LYS A 89 9.46 -14.03 -2.26
N GLU A 90 10.40 -14.23 -3.18
CA GLU A 90 11.83 -14.00 -3.06
C GLU A 90 12.19 -12.50 -3.07
N SER A 91 11.31 -11.66 -3.63
CA SER A 91 11.43 -10.19 -3.56
C SER A 91 11.05 -9.63 -2.19
N LYS A 92 10.54 -10.45 -1.27
CA LYS A 92 10.17 -9.97 0.06
C LYS A 92 11.40 -9.40 0.76
N ARG A 93 11.29 -8.15 1.23
CA ARG A 93 12.18 -7.56 2.24
C ARG A 93 11.34 -7.13 3.42
N LYS A 94 11.95 -7.03 4.60
CA LYS A 94 11.23 -6.57 5.80
C LYS A 94 12.14 -5.81 6.74
N THR A 95 11.55 -4.91 7.51
CA THR A 95 12.22 -4.27 8.64
C THR A 95 12.16 -5.15 9.89
N THR A 96 12.88 -4.73 10.93
CA THR A 96 12.60 -5.18 12.29
C THR A 96 11.23 -4.72 12.78
N ILE A 97 10.72 -5.40 13.80
CA ILE A 97 9.48 -5.05 14.50
C ILE A 97 9.81 -4.03 15.58
N ILE A 98 9.10 -2.90 15.57
CA ILE A 98 9.10 -1.95 16.69
C ILE A 98 7.95 -2.35 17.60
N LYS A 99 8.19 -2.47 18.91
CA LYS A 99 7.17 -2.93 19.85
C LYS A 99 6.37 -1.75 20.37
N LYS A 100 5.05 -1.96 20.53
CA LYS A 100 4.16 -1.08 21.27
C LYS A 100 4.27 0.40 20.84
N THR A 101 4.07 0.70 19.55
CA THR A 101 3.98 2.08 19.07
C THR A 101 3.08 2.23 17.84
N ASN A 102 2.36 3.35 17.76
CA ASN A 102 1.62 3.77 16.57
C ASN A 102 2.40 4.80 15.73
N ASN A 103 3.59 5.18 16.19
CA ASN A 103 4.51 6.11 15.52
C ASN A 103 5.92 5.50 15.46
N PRO A 104 6.10 4.38 14.73
CA PRO A 104 7.38 3.69 14.67
C PRO A 104 8.43 4.47 13.90
N THR A 105 9.69 4.32 14.31
CA THR A 105 10.89 4.72 13.54
C THR A 105 11.75 3.48 13.30
N TRP A 106 11.96 3.13 12.04
CA TRP A 106 12.79 1.98 11.64
C TRP A 106 14.20 2.38 11.22
N GLY A 107 14.34 3.47 10.45
CA GLY A 107 15.64 3.94 9.93
C GLY A 107 16.40 2.87 9.13
N GLN A 108 15.70 2.03 8.37
CA GLN A 108 16.26 0.86 7.68
C GLN A 108 16.17 0.98 6.17
N THR A 109 17.25 0.63 5.48
CA THR A 109 17.27 0.55 4.01
C THR A 109 17.04 -0.90 3.56
N LEU A 110 16.01 -1.12 2.75
CA LEU A 110 15.73 -2.39 2.09
C LEU A 110 16.22 -2.31 0.64
N VAL A 111 17.00 -3.31 0.20
CA VAL A 111 17.72 -3.25 -1.09
C VAL A 111 17.26 -4.36 -2.04
N TYR A 112 17.02 -3.94 -3.29
CA TYR A 112 16.81 -4.78 -4.46
C TYR A 112 18.01 -4.63 -5.39
N LYS A 113 18.73 -5.73 -5.62
CA LYS A 113 19.92 -5.76 -6.48
C LYS A 113 19.59 -6.31 -7.87
N GLY A 114 20.42 -6.00 -8.84
CA GLY A 114 20.29 -6.52 -10.21
C GLY A 114 19.13 -5.89 -10.98
N ILE A 115 18.72 -4.67 -10.61
CA ILE A 115 17.67 -3.94 -11.31
C ILE A 115 18.31 -3.08 -12.39
N ALA A 116 18.07 -3.40 -13.65
CA ALA A 116 18.51 -2.58 -14.77
C ALA A 116 17.72 -1.27 -14.81
N LYS A 117 18.37 -0.17 -15.22
CA LYS A 117 17.74 1.15 -15.27
C LYS A 117 16.52 1.17 -16.20
N THR A 118 16.57 0.39 -17.28
CA THR A 118 15.51 0.23 -18.28
C THR A 118 14.25 -0.44 -17.72
N GLN A 119 14.34 -1.14 -16.59
CA GLN A 119 13.20 -1.78 -15.94
C GLN A 119 12.41 -0.81 -15.05
N LEU A 120 13.02 0.28 -14.56
CA LEU A 120 12.38 1.21 -13.61
C LEU A 120 11.01 1.77 -14.07
N PRO A 121 10.77 2.03 -15.37
CA PRO A 121 9.45 2.47 -15.83
C PRO A 121 8.35 1.41 -15.73
N SER A 122 8.70 0.13 -15.72
CA SER A 122 7.76 -1.00 -15.77
C SER A 122 7.65 -1.81 -14.48
N ILE A 123 8.51 -1.53 -13.49
CA ILE A 123 8.46 -2.17 -12.16
C ILE A 123 8.00 -1.19 -11.09
N GLY A 124 7.76 -1.72 -9.89
CA GLY A 124 7.41 -0.95 -8.72
C GLY A 124 7.81 -1.64 -7.42
N VAL A 125 7.48 -0.99 -6.31
CA VAL A 125 7.57 -1.58 -4.98
C VAL A 125 6.25 -1.38 -4.25
N GLU A 126 5.66 -2.48 -3.81
CA GLU A 126 4.58 -2.47 -2.83
C GLU A 126 5.20 -2.36 -1.44
N VAL A 127 4.72 -1.43 -0.61
CA VAL A 127 5.15 -1.22 0.76
C VAL A 127 3.95 -1.43 1.68
N ILE A 128 4.02 -2.38 2.61
CA ILE A 128 2.92 -2.69 3.54
C ILE A 128 3.42 -2.66 4.98
N ILE A 129 2.69 -1.93 5.83
CA ILE A 129 2.85 -1.93 7.27
C ILE A 129 1.93 -2.99 7.89
N TRP A 130 2.50 -3.84 8.74
CA TRP A 130 1.82 -4.93 9.43
C TRP A 130 1.96 -4.78 10.93
N ASP A 131 0.94 -5.18 11.69
CA ASP A 131 1.05 -5.44 13.13
C ASP A 131 1.56 -6.86 13.39
N ALA A 132 2.67 -6.96 14.14
CA ALA A 132 3.17 -8.23 14.63
C ALA A 132 2.35 -8.73 15.83
N THR A 133 1.44 -9.68 15.60
CA THR A 133 0.71 -10.39 16.65
C THR A 133 1.47 -11.67 17.07
N LYS A 134 1.19 -12.16 18.28
CA LYS A 134 1.82 -13.38 18.81
C LYS A 134 1.33 -14.67 18.14
N ILE A 135 0.17 -14.64 17.49
CA ILE A 135 -0.50 -15.83 16.95
C ILE A 135 -0.82 -15.57 15.47
N GLY A 136 0.13 -15.92 14.59
CA GLY A 136 -0.05 -16.28 13.17
C GLY A 136 -0.66 -15.27 12.18
N HIS A 137 -1.44 -14.31 12.64
CA HIS A 137 -2.27 -13.43 11.83
C HIS A 137 -1.78 -12.00 12.05
N HIS A 138 -0.84 -11.58 11.21
CA HIS A 138 -0.44 -10.18 11.15
C HIS A 138 -1.61 -9.35 10.65
N GLU A 139 -1.93 -8.27 11.33
CA GLU A 139 -2.99 -7.36 10.90
C GLU A 139 -2.41 -6.31 9.95
N TYR A 140 -3.16 -5.99 8.89
CA TYR A 140 -2.77 -4.96 7.93
C TYR A 140 -3.02 -3.58 8.55
N LEU A 141 -2.02 -2.70 8.53
CA LEU A 141 -2.10 -1.34 9.09
C LEU A 141 -2.15 -0.24 8.01
N GLY A 142 -1.88 -0.60 6.76
CA GLY A 142 -1.81 0.34 5.65
C GLY A 142 -0.66 0.01 4.71
N GLY A 143 -0.69 0.58 3.51
CA GLY A 143 0.37 0.40 2.52
C GLY A 143 0.34 1.44 1.43
N CYS A 144 1.31 1.37 0.52
CA CYS A 144 1.37 2.20 -0.67
C CYS A 144 2.10 1.49 -1.80
N ASN A 145 1.86 1.94 -3.03
CA ASN A 145 2.48 1.40 -4.23
C ASN A 145 3.37 2.46 -4.86
N LEU A 146 4.69 2.24 -4.88
CA LEU A 146 5.65 3.17 -5.48
C LEU A 146 6.01 2.68 -6.89
N ASN A 147 5.54 3.37 -7.92
CA ASN A 147 5.85 3.07 -9.32
C ASN A 147 5.46 4.24 -10.24
N ALA A 148 5.68 4.08 -11.55
CA ALA A 148 5.35 5.10 -12.55
C ALA A 148 3.84 5.28 -12.82
N GLY A 149 2.97 4.44 -12.24
CA GLY A 149 1.51 4.50 -12.44
C GLY A 149 1.07 4.03 -13.83
N SER A 150 1.77 3.04 -14.41
CA SER A 150 1.51 2.53 -15.76
C SER A 150 0.19 1.77 -15.90
N ARG A 151 -0.38 1.29 -14.79
CA ARG A 151 -1.55 0.40 -14.71
C ARG A 151 -1.38 -0.92 -15.49
N SER A 152 -0.13 -1.34 -15.69
CA SER A 152 0.21 -2.53 -16.48
C SER A 152 0.16 -3.85 -15.71
N GLY A 153 -0.33 -3.87 -14.47
CA GLY A 153 -0.39 -5.06 -13.63
C GLY A 153 -0.75 -4.75 -12.18
N TYR A 154 -0.71 -5.78 -11.32
CA TYR A 154 -1.01 -5.66 -9.90
C TYR A 154 -0.20 -4.54 -9.22
N GLY A 155 -0.88 -3.68 -8.47
CA GLY A 155 -0.27 -2.57 -7.74
C GLY A 155 0.46 -1.52 -8.59
N MET A 156 0.39 -1.58 -9.92
CA MET A 156 1.04 -0.61 -10.82
C MET A 156 0.20 0.68 -11.00
N ASP A 157 -0.45 1.12 -9.93
CA ASP A 157 -1.50 2.14 -9.93
C ASP A 157 -1.13 3.37 -9.08
N ALA A 158 0.17 3.60 -8.88
CA ALA A 158 0.68 4.72 -8.09
C ALA A 158 0.13 6.06 -8.59
N THR A 159 -0.31 6.91 -7.66
CA THR A 159 -0.76 8.28 -7.95
C THR A 159 -0.22 9.27 -6.92
N GLY A 160 -0.36 10.57 -7.17
CA GLY A 160 0.08 11.62 -6.24
C GLY A 160 1.54 11.46 -5.81
N THR A 161 1.79 11.52 -4.50
CA THR A 161 3.14 11.42 -3.94
C THR A 161 3.83 10.10 -4.24
N GLU A 162 3.09 8.99 -4.30
CA GLU A 162 3.67 7.67 -4.60
C GLU A 162 4.38 7.66 -5.96
N ARG A 163 3.69 8.21 -6.98
CA ARG A 163 4.22 8.31 -8.34
C ARG A 163 5.32 9.36 -8.45
N SER A 164 5.13 10.52 -7.81
CA SER A 164 6.12 11.60 -7.86
C SER A 164 7.47 11.15 -7.32
N LEU A 165 7.51 10.44 -6.19
CA LEU A 165 8.75 9.91 -5.63
C LEU A 165 9.47 8.96 -6.59
N TRP A 166 8.72 8.06 -7.22
CA TRP A 166 9.28 7.10 -8.17
C TRP A 166 9.85 7.78 -9.41
N VAL A 167 9.07 8.68 -10.02
CA VAL A 167 9.48 9.43 -11.22
C VAL A 167 10.70 10.30 -10.93
N GLU A 168 10.71 10.99 -9.79
CA GLU A 168 11.84 11.82 -9.41
C GLU A 168 13.11 10.99 -9.16
N MET A 169 13.01 9.85 -8.48
CA MET A 169 14.12 8.91 -8.29
C MET A 169 14.70 8.44 -9.63
N MET A 170 13.86 8.09 -10.61
CA MET A 170 14.32 7.71 -11.95
C MET A 170 15.12 8.83 -12.65
N SER A 171 14.72 10.08 -12.42
CA SER A 171 15.38 11.26 -13.00
C SER A 171 16.70 11.64 -12.32
N LYS A 172 16.88 11.23 -11.06
CA LYS A 172 18.04 11.60 -10.21
C LYS A 172 18.72 10.35 -9.63
N PRO A 173 19.42 9.55 -10.45
CA PRO A 173 20.19 8.42 -9.94
C PRO A 173 21.25 8.89 -8.93
N ASN A 174 21.61 8.02 -7.98
CA ASN A 174 22.51 8.30 -6.85
C ASN A 174 22.03 9.42 -5.91
N THR A 175 20.77 9.84 -6.00
CA THR A 175 20.17 10.83 -5.11
C THR A 175 19.02 10.19 -4.35
N LEU A 176 19.00 10.39 -3.03
CA LEU A 176 17.88 9.99 -2.19
C LEU A 176 16.74 10.99 -2.35
N VAL A 177 15.58 10.51 -2.80
CA VAL A 177 14.35 11.28 -2.90
C VAL A 177 13.41 10.84 -1.79
N GLU A 178 13.02 11.74 -0.90
CA GLU A 178 12.19 11.44 0.27
C GLU A 178 10.81 12.07 0.19
N GLY A 179 9.83 11.43 0.82
CA GLY A 179 8.50 12.02 0.96
C GLY A 179 7.62 11.32 2.00
N ASN A 180 6.52 12.00 2.35
CA ASN A 180 5.45 11.44 3.16
C ASN A 180 4.35 10.91 2.24
N VAL A 181 4.07 9.62 2.35
CA VAL A 181 3.09 8.92 1.52
C VAL A 181 1.90 8.54 2.41
N PRO A 182 0.68 9.05 2.11
CA PRO A 182 -0.53 8.60 2.78
C PRO A 182 -0.71 7.08 2.62
N LEU A 183 -1.10 6.41 3.70
CA LEU A 183 -1.35 4.98 3.67
C LEU A 183 -2.71 4.71 3.05
N ARG A 184 -2.74 3.78 2.10
CA ARG A 184 -3.95 3.20 1.55
C ARG A 184 -4.58 2.26 2.58
N SER A 185 -5.90 2.23 2.60
CA SER A 185 -6.70 1.36 3.45
C SER A 185 -6.73 -0.10 2.99
N THR A 186 -6.50 -0.31 1.69
CA THR A 186 -6.49 -1.60 1.00
C THR A 186 -5.47 -1.54 -0.14
N MET A 187 -4.94 -2.70 -0.52
CA MET A 187 -4.05 -2.88 -1.67
C MET A 187 -4.79 -3.74 -2.71
N ASP A 188 -5.65 -3.10 -3.50
CA ASP A 188 -6.46 -3.75 -4.53
C ASP A 188 -5.63 -4.16 -5.76
#